data_AF-A0A523G837-F1
#
_entry.id   AF-A0A523G837-F1
#
_cell.length_a   1.000
_cell.length_b   1.000
_cell.length_c   1.000
_cell.angle_alpha   90.00
_cell.angle_beta   90.00
_cell.angle_gamma   90.00
#
_symmetry.space_group_name_H-M   'P 1'
#
loop_
_entity.id
_entity.type
_entity.pdbx_description
1 polymer ?
#
loop_
_entity_poly.entity_id
_entity_poly.type
_entity_poly.pdbx_seq_one_letter_code
_entity_poly.pdbx_strand_id
1 'polypeptide(L)'
;MEEKEKNIKAVQKVLGEPVICEFDAKTQKIRTTLFILSVISIAYTLGGLKIEAGSSFLGLKFSGLNNELFHYILLGSVAYLAMHFVWCAVDSFMEWRLRITGTKVAFVTAAIAASSHGDYPNDPRQSTLYNWWKEKMNSISGIDENIVEINRTFEAVNTEIELLRDEGQTLNINNVIQSLTHIRGEVINLRGKIEEINNILEANRVPASLDRFDN
;
A
#
# COMPACT_ATOMS: atom_id res chain seq x y z
N MET A 1 -13.18 -24.49 15.86
CA MET A 1 -14.02 -23.61 15.02
C MET A 1 -14.30 -22.30 15.74
N GLU A 2 -14.83 -22.32 16.97
CA GLU A 2 -15.12 -21.13 17.78
C GLU A 2 -13.94 -20.16 17.97
N GLU A 3 -12.72 -20.66 18.21
CA GLU A 3 -11.55 -19.81 18.46
C GLU A 3 -11.06 -19.07 17.20
N LYS A 4 -11.07 -19.76 16.05
CA LYS A 4 -10.73 -19.15 14.75
C LYS A 4 -11.73 -18.06 14.38
N GLU A 5 -13.01 -18.30 14.61
CA GLU A 5 -14.07 -17.33 14.36
C GLU A 5 -13.97 -16.10 15.29
N LYS A 6 -13.61 -16.31 16.56
CA LYS A 6 -13.35 -15.24 17.53
C LYS A 6 -12.15 -14.37 17.10
N ASN A 7 -11.09 -14.99 16.62
CA ASN A 7 -9.90 -14.29 16.12
C ASN A 7 -10.19 -13.50 14.84
N ILE A 8 -10.99 -14.05 13.91
CA ILE A 8 -11.43 -13.33 12.71
C ILE A 8 -12.27 -12.10 13.07
N LYS A 9 -13.21 -12.22 14.02
CA LYS A 9 -14.00 -11.07 14.51
C LYS A 9 -13.13 -10.00 15.18
N ALA A 10 -12.09 -10.40 15.91
CA ALA A 10 -11.13 -9.46 16.48
C ALA A 10 -10.33 -8.71 15.40
N VAL A 11 -9.89 -9.41 14.35
CA VAL A 11 -9.22 -8.82 13.19
C VAL A 11 -10.14 -7.86 12.43
N GLN A 12 -11.41 -8.24 12.19
CA GLN A 12 -12.40 -7.36 11.56
C GLN A 12 -12.63 -6.07 12.37
N LYS A 13 -12.61 -6.16 13.71
CA LYS A 13 -12.70 -4.98 14.58
C LYS A 13 -11.50 -4.04 14.44
N VAL A 14 -10.29 -4.59 14.24
CA VAL A 14 -9.05 -3.82 14.00
C VAL A 14 -9.02 -3.24 12.58
N LEU A 15 -9.54 -3.97 11.60
CA LEU A 15 -9.66 -3.49 10.22
C LEU A 15 -10.64 -2.30 10.10
N GLY A 16 -11.61 -2.17 11.01
CA GLY A 16 -12.46 -0.98 11.16
C GLY A 16 -13.36 -0.67 9.95
N GLU A 17 -14.05 0.46 9.96
CA GLU A 17 -14.84 0.92 8.81
C GLU A 17 -13.95 1.65 7.80
N PRO A 18 -14.20 1.51 6.49
CA PRO A 18 -13.40 2.17 5.46
C PRO A 18 -13.48 3.68 5.63
N VAL A 19 -12.33 4.31 5.90
CA VAL A 19 -12.25 5.77 5.99
C VAL A 19 -12.42 6.34 4.59
N ILE A 20 -13.51 7.07 4.38
CA ILE A 20 -13.70 7.91 3.20
C ILE A 20 -12.65 9.01 3.28
N CYS A 21 -11.58 8.90 2.48
CA CYS A 21 -10.67 10.03 2.32
C CYS A 21 -11.31 11.07 1.42
N GLU A 22 -11.06 12.32 1.76
CA GLU A 22 -11.33 13.40 0.84
C GLU A 22 -10.49 13.23 -0.44
N PHE A 23 -11.02 13.76 -1.54
CA PHE A 23 -10.26 13.91 -2.77
C PHE A 23 -8.91 14.59 -2.50
N ASP A 24 -7.90 14.21 -3.26
CA ASP A 24 -6.62 14.90 -3.21
C ASP A 24 -6.78 16.39 -3.57
N ALA A 25 -5.84 17.23 -3.12
CA ALA A 25 -5.94 18.67 -3.31
C ALA A 25 -6.07 19.08 -4.79
N LYS A 26 -5.53 18.28 -5.71
CA LYS A 26 -5.67 18.52 -7.16
C LYS A 26 -7.09 18.24 -7.64
N THR A 27 -7.68 17.11 -7.28
CA THR A 27 -9.06 16.77 -7.67
C THR A 27 -10.08 17.72 -7.03
N GLN A 28 -9.83 18.16 -5.79
CA GLN A 28 -10.67 19.20 -5.17
C GLN A 28 -10.66 20.51 -5.98
N LYS A 29 -9.49 20.94 -6.49
CA LYS A 29 -9.39 22.12 -7.37
C LYS A 29 -10.17 21.91 -8.67
N ILE A 30 -10.00 20.75 -9.32
CA ILE A 30 -10.74 20.42 -10.54
C ILE A 30 -12.26 20.47 -10.30
N ARG A 31 -12.75 19.88 -9.21
CA ARG A 31 -14.17 19.92 -8.81
C ARG A 31 -14.68 21.35 -8.66
N THR A 32 -13.93 22.19 -7.94
CA THR A 32 -14.31 23.59 -7.72
C THR A 32 -14.30 24.40 -9.02
N THR A 33 -13.28 24.23 -9.86
CA THR A 33 -13.22 24.90 -11.17
C THR A 33 -14.35 24.44 -12.08
N LEU A 34 -14.64 23.14 -12.14
CA LEU A 34 -15.77 22.60 -12.90
C LEU A 34 -17.09 23.18 -12.42
N PHE A 35 -17.32 23.26 -11.10
CA PHE A 35 -18.53 23.85 -10.53
C PHE A 35 -18.68 25.32 -10.93
N ILE A 36 -17.64 26.13 -10.73
CA ILE A 36 -17.65 27.56 -11.09
C ILE A 36 -17.92 27.74 -12.58
N LEU A 37 -17.20 26.99 -13.43
CA LEU A 37 -17.35 27.11 -14.89
C LEU A 37 -18.72 26.64 -15.37
N SER A 38 -19.29 25.63 -14.72
CA SER A 38 -20.66 25.16 -14.99
C SER A 38 -21.69 26.22 -14.63
N VAL A 39 -21.55 26.87 -13.47
CA VAL A 39 -22.44 27.99 -13.07
C VAL A 39 -22.33 29.15 -14.06
N ILE A 40 -21.11 29.52 -14.47
CA ILE A 40 -20.90 30.56 -15.51
C ILE A 40 -21.56 30.14 -16.83
N SER A 41 -21.43 28.88 -17.22
CA SER A 41 -22.04 28.35 -18.45
C SER A 41 -23.57 28.40 -18.41
N ILE A 42 -24.17 28.01 -17.30
CA ILE A 42 -25.63 28.10 -17.10
C ILE A 42 -26.08 29.56 -17.11
N ALA A 43 -25.37 30.45 -16.39
CA ALA A 43 -25.69 31.87 -16.37
C ALA A 43 -25.55 32.53 -17.76
N TYR A 44 -24.55 32.13 -18.55
CA TYR A 44 -24.36 32.59 -19.92
C TYR A 44 -25.49 32.13 -20.84
N THR A 45 -25.81 30.84 -20.81
CA THR A 45 -26.81 30.23 -21.70
C THR A 45 -28.24 30.63 -21.36
N LEU A 46 -28.60 30.67 -20.07
CA LEU A 46 -29.95 31.03 -19.64
C LEU A 46 -30.14 32.54 -19.41
N GLY A 47 -29.08 33.25 -19.01
CA GLY A 47 -29.14 34.69 -18.72
C GLY A 47 -29.08 35.58 -19.96
N GLY A 48 -28.94 35.01 -21.15
CA GLY A 48 -28.90 35.76 -22.41
C GLY A 48 -27.72 36.72 -22.52
N LEU A 49 -26.62 36.42 -21.82
CA LEU A 49 -25.40 37.23 -21.85
C LEU A 49 -24.81 37.24 -23.26
N LYS A 50 -24.62 38.43 -23.83
CA LYS A 50 -23.99 38.62 -25.14
C LYS A 50 -22.68 39.36 -24.94
N ILE A 51 -21.64 38.92 -25.65
CA ILE A 51 -20.36 39.62 -25.68
C ILE A 51 -20.49 40.79 -26.67
N GLU A 52 -20.24 42.00 -26.19
CA GLU A 52 -20.21 43.19 -27.04
C GLU A 52 -18.86 43.26 -27.76
N ALA A 53 -18.86 43.64 -29.04
CA ALA A 53 -17.64 43.67 -29.87
C ALA A 53 -16.55 44.65 -29.39
N GLY A 54 -16.84 45.49 -28.40
CA GLY A 54 -15.90 46.38 -27.73
C GLY A 54 -15.48 45.96 -26.32
N SER A 55 -15.97 44.83 -25.81
CA SER A 55 -15.66 44.37 -24.47
C SER A 55 -14.17 44.07 -24.32
N SER A 56 -13.53 44.71 -23.34
CA SER A 56 -12.18 44.36 -22.90
C SER A 56 -12.28 43.50 -21.65
N PHE A 57 -11.54 42.39 -21.62
CA PHE A 57 -11.37 41.59 -20.40
C PHE A 57 -9.89 41.65 -20.02
N LEU A 58 -9.60 42.13 -18.80
CA LEU A 58 -8.24 42.35 -18.31
C LEU A 58 -7.37 43.24 -19.23
N GLY A 59 -7.97 44.24 -19.88
CA GLY A 59 -7.25 45.17 -20.76
C GLY A 59 -6.94 44.63 -22.16
N LEU A 60 -7.26 43.37 -22.45
CA LEU A 60 -7.14 42.80 -23.79
C LEU A 60 -8.43 43.08 -24.58
N LYS A 61 -8.27 43.67 -25.76
CA LYS A 61 -9.36 43.82 -26.74
C LYS A 61 -9.41 42.56 -27.59
N PHE A 62 -10.55 41.87 -27.57
CA PHE A 62 -10.76 40.68 -28.39
C PHE A 62 -11.38 41.08 -29.72
N SER A 63 -10.60 41.06 -30.80
CA SER A 63 -11.15 41.17 -32.16
C SER A 63 -11.51 39.77 -32.67
N GLY A 64 -12.74 39.60 -33.17
CA GLY A 64 -13.21 38.33 -33.75
C GLY A 64 -13.79 37.30 -32.78
N LEU A 65 -13.93 37.61 -31.49
CA LEU A 65 -14.64 36.75 -30.54
C LEU A 65 -16.15 36.87 -30.77
N ASN A 66 -16.74 35.93 -31.51
CA ASN A 66 -18.20 35.85 -31.67
C ASN A 66 -18.83 35.05 -30.50
N ASN A 67 -20.14 35.20 -30.32
CA ASN A 67 -20.87 34.48 -29.26
C ASN A 67 -20.84 32.94 -29.45
N GLU A 68 -20.83 32.44 -30.68
CA GLU A 68 -20.81 31.00 -30.97
C GLU A 68 -19.49 30.34 -30.57
N LEU A 69 -18.36 30.98 -30.90
CA LEU A 69 -17.01 30.52 -30.55
C LEU A 69 -16.85 30.52 -29.03
N PHE A 70 -17.33 31.56 -28.34
CA PHE A 70 -17.32 31.60 -26.89
C PHE A 70 -18.16 30.45 -26.30
N HIS A 71 -19.33 30.17 -26.87
CA HIS A 71 -20.16 29.04 -26.47
C HIS A 71 -19.43 27.69 -26.65
N TYR A 72 -18.79 27.47 -27.80
CA TYR A 72 -18.02 26.24 -28.04
C TYR A 72 -16.82 26.10 -27.10
N ILE A 73 -16.10 27.19 -26.82
CA ILE A 73 -14.97 27.19 -25.88
C ILE A 73 -15.47 26.85 -24.46
N LEU A 74 -16.57 27.45 -24.03
CA LEU A 74 -17.15 27.22 -22.72
C LEU A 74 -17.65 25.79 -22.57
N LEU A 75 -18.39 25.29 -23.57
CA LEU A 75 -18.85 23.90 -23.63
C LEU A 75 -17.68 22.91 -23.64
N GLY A 76 -16.67 23.14 -24.48
CA GLY A 76 -15.48 22.31 -24.55
C GLY A 76 -14.71 22.29 -23.24
N SER A 77 -14.59 23.43 -22.56
CA SER A 77 -13.91 23.54 -21.27
C SER A 77 -14.66 22.81 -20.16
N VAL A 78 -15.99 22.93 -20.10
CA VAL A 78 -16.82 22.19 -19.15
C VAL A 78 -16.75 20.68 -19.44
N ALA A 79 -16.87 20.27 -20.70
CA ALA A 79 -16.79 18.86 -21.09
C ALA A 79 -15.43 18.25 -20.72
N TYR A 80 -14.34 18.95 -21.02
CA TYR A 80 -12.99 18.52 -20.64
C TYR A 80 -12.84 18.39 -19.12
N LEU A 81 -13.23 19.41 -18.35
CA LEU A 81 -13.15 19.36 -16.89
C LEU A 81 -14.02 18.27 -16.29
N ALA A 82 -15.19 18.01 -16.87
CA ALA A 82 -16.08 16.92 -16.46
C ALA A 82 -15.43 15.55 -16.70
N MET A 83 -14.88 15.30 -17.90
CA MET A 83 -14.17 14.07 -18.18
C MET A 83 -12.96 13.88 -17.26
N HIS A 84 -12.16 14.93 -17.06
CA HIS A 84 -11.00 14.88 -16.18
C HIS A 84 -11.41 14.64 -14.72
N PHE A 85 -12.50 15.26 -14.25
CA PHE A 85 -13.03 15.00 -12.92
C PHE A 85 -13.52 13.56 -12.76
N VAL A 86 -14.22 13.01 -13.76
CA VAL A 86 -14.67 11.60 -13.75
C VAL A 86 -13.47 10.67 -13.67
N TRP A 87 -12.42 10.93 -14.45
CA TRP A 87 -11.17 10.16 -14.37
C TRP A 87 -10.59 10.17 -12.95
N CYS A 88 -10.42 11.36 -12.36
CA CYS A 88 -9.90 11.49 -10.99
C CYS A 88 -10.82 10.86 -9.93
N ALA A 89 -12.13 10.88 -10.15
CA ALA A 89 -13.11 10.25 -9.27
C ALA A 89 -13.00 8.71 -9.34
N VAL A 90 -12.79 8.14 -10.53
CA VAL A 90 -12.52 6.71 -10.71
C VAL A 90 -11.22 6.32 -10.01
N ASP A 91 -10.14 7.09 -10.18
CA ASP A 91 -8.87 6.82 -9.48
C ASP A 91 -9.06 6.82 -7.95
N SER A 92 -9.77 7.82 -7.43
CA SER A 92 -10.07 7.92 -6.00
C SER A 92 -10.96 6.77 -5.50
N PHE A 93 -11.90 6.32 -6.33
CA PHE A 93 -12.75 5.17 -6.01
C PHE A 93 -11.96 3.86 -6.00
N MET A 94 -11.03 3.67 -6.94
CA MET A 94 -10.12 2.51 -6.94
C MET A 94 -9.19 2.52 -5.73
N GLU A 95 -8.66 3.70 -5.35
CA GLU A 95 -7.89 3.86 -4.11
C GLU A 95 -8.74 3.47 -2.88
N TRP A 96 -9.98 3.94 -2.81
CA TRP A 96 -10.90 3.60 -1.73
C TRP A 96 -11.16 2.09 -1.67
N ARG A 97 -11.41 1.45 -2.82
CA ARG A 97 -11.61 -0.01 -2.92
C ARG A 97 -10.41 -0.78 -2.39
N LEU A 98 -9.18 -0.37 -2.73
CA LEU A 98 -7.97 -0.99 -2.18
C LEU A 98 -7.88 -0.82 -0.66
N ARG A 99 -8.32 0.33 -0.13
CA ARG A 99 -8.29 0.61 1.30
C ARG A 99 -9.32 -0.15 2.13
N ILE A 100 -10.35 -0.75 1.53
CA ILE A 100 -11.27 -1.65 2.26
C ILE A 100 -10.50 -2.79 2.95
N THR A 101 -9.35 -3.17 2.39
CA THR A 101 -8.44 -4.18 2.93
C THR A 101 -7.48 -3.65 4.01
N GLY A 102 -7.47 -2.33 4.22
CA GLY A 102 -6.61 -1.61 5.16
C GLY A 102 -7.06 -1.71 6.61
N THR A 103 -6.17 -1.34 7.54
CA THR A 103 -6.51 -1.28 8.96
C THR A 103 -6.98 0.11 9.36
N LYS A 104 -7.82 0.20 10.40
CA LYS A 104 -8.22 1.49 10.94
C LYS A 104 -6.96 2.21 11.41
N VAL A 105 -6.70 3.42 10.91
CA VAL A 105 -5.74 4.32 11.58
C VAL A 105 -6.39 4.77 12.87
N ALA A 106 -6.22 3.94 13.89
CA ALA A 106 -6.48 4.35 15.25
C ALA A 106 -5.35 5.32 15.62
N PHE A 107 -5.69 6.62 15.71
CA PHE A 107 -4.97 7.61 16.51
C PHE A 107 -4.98 7.21 18.00
N VAL A 108 -4.50 6.01 18.33
CA VAL A 108 -4.51 5.44 19.67
C VAL A 108 -3.16 4.79 19.90
N THR A 109 -2.22 5.62 20.34
CA THR A 109 -0.82 5.33 20.64
C THR A 109 -0.62 4.09 21.53
N ALA A 110 -1.62 3.70 22.32
CA ALA A 110 -1.59 2.52 23.19
C ALA A 110 -2.06 1.21 22.53
N ALA A 111 -2.89 1.26 21.49
CA ALA A 111 -3.42 0.06 20.82
C ALA A 111 -2.44 -0.51 19.76
N ILE A 112 -1.55 0.34 19.24
CA ILE A 112 -0.50 -0.03 18.28
C ILE A 112 0.46 -1.06 18.88
N ALA A 113 0.82 -0.90 20.15
CA ALA A 113 1.69 -1.86 20.85
C ALA A 113 0.98 -3.19 21.21
N ALA A 114 -0.36 -3.21 21.20
CA ALA A 114 -1.16 -4.35 21.63
C ALA A 114 -1.70 -5.21 20.47
N SER A 115 -1.62 -4.73 19.21
CA SER A 115 -2.16 -5.45 18.06
C SER A 115 -1.06 -5.88 17.10
N SER A 116 -0.76 -7.18 17.08
CA SER A 116 0.14 -7.81 16.10
C SER A 116 -0.46 -7.90 14.68
N HIS A 117 -1.70 -7.43 14.51
CA HIS A 117 -2.52 -7.59 13.31
C HIS A 117 -2.74 -6.29 12.54
N GLY A 118 -2.35 -5.13 13.10
CA GLY A 118 -2.48 -3.80 12.48
C GLY A 118 -1.36 -3.45 11.50
N ASP A 119 -1.61 -2.57 10.53
CA ASP A 119 -0.57 -1.91 9.72
C ASP A 119 -0.70 -0.41 9.94
N TYR A 120 0.32 0.19 10.55
CA TYR A 120 0.29 1.57 11.03
C TYR A 120 1.31 2.44 10.29
N PRO A 121 1.12 2.66 8.97
CA PRO A 121 1.98 3.58 8.23
C PRO A 121 1.72 5.02 8.67
N ASN A 122 2.74 5.87 8.52
CA ASN A 122 2.64 7.30 8.81
C ASN A 122 1.53 8.02 8.00
N ASP A 123 1.17 7.46 6.84
CA ASP A 123 0.03 7.91 6.04
C ASP A 123 -1.10 6.86 6.05
N PRO A 124 -2.30 7.19 6.57
CA PRO A 124 -3.48 6.34 6.53
C PRO A 124 -3.83 5.76 5.16
N ARG A 125 -3.49 6.48 4.07
CA ARG A 125 -3.76 6.02 2.70
C ARG A 125 -2.93 4.79 2.33
N GLN A 126 -1.86 4.52 3.05
CA GLN A 126 -0.95 3.41 2.81
C GLN A 126 -1.31 2.15 3.60
N SER A 127 -2.26 2.18 4.53
CA SER A 127 -2.68 0.98 5.25
C SER A 127 -3.53 0.12 4.30
N THR A 128 -2.92 -0.89 3.68
CA THR A 128 -3.56 -1.81 2.72
C THR A 128 -3.03 -3.21 2.93
N LEU A 129 -3.77 -4.25 2.53
CA LEU A 129 -3.25 -5.62 2.56
C LEU A 129 -1.95 -5.74 1.74
N TYR A 130 -1.87 -5.04 0.61
CA TYR A 130 -0.69 -5.03 -0.25
C TYR A 130 0.55 -4.50 0.48
N ASN A 131 0.46 -3.35 1.15
CA ASN A 131 1.60 -2.78 1.87
C ASN A 131 1.99 -3.63 3.08
N TRP A 132 1.01 -4.12 3.85
CA TRP A 132 1.29 -5.09 4.91
C TRP A 132 2.01 -6.32 4.39
N TRP A 133 1.54 -6.90 3.29
CA TRP A 133 2.18 -8.06 2.68
C TRP A 133 3.60 -7.74 2.22
N LYS A 134 3.81 -6.57 1.59
CA LYS A 134 5.13 -6.11 1.16
C LYS A 134 6.09 -5.94 2.34
N GLU A 135 5.64 -5.37 3.46
CA GLU A 135 6.44 -5.25 4.68
C GLU A 135 6.81 -6.63 5.25
N LYS A 136 5.85 -7.56 5.28
CA LYS A 136 6.10 -8.93 5.74
C LYS A 136 7.02 -9.71 4.80
N MET A 137 6.91 -9.54 3.49
CA MET A 137 7.81 -10.17 2.54
C MET A 137 9.27 -9.76 2.73
N ASN A 138 9.53 -8.52 3.19
CA ASN A 138 10.89 -8.10 3.51
C ASN A 138 11.47 -8.85 4.72
N SER A 139 10.67 -9.24 5.73
CA SER A 139 11.17 -10.06 6.84
C SER A 139 11.41 -11.52 6.45
N ILE A 140 10.74 -11.99 5.41
CA ILE A 140 10.91 -13.33 4.84
C ILE A 140 12.16 -13.42 3.93
N SER A 141 12.71 -12.29 3.50
CA SER A 141 13.92 -12.27 2.68
C SER A 141 15.16 -12.77 3.44
N GLY A 142 16.06 -13.49 2.77
CA GLY A 142 17.30 -14.01 3.36
C GLY A 142 17.19 -15.40 4.00
N ILE A 143 16.14 -16.19 3.71
CA ILE A 143 16.11 -17.61 4.06
C ILE A 143 17.06 -18.42 3.19
N ASP A 144 17.09 -18.13 1.89
CA ASP A 144 18.03 -18.78 0.97
C ASP A 144 19.49 -18.51 1.40
N GLU A 145 19.80 -17.30 1.85
CA GLU A 145 21.12 -16.93 2.37
C GLU A 145 21.48 -17.76 3.62
N ASN A 146 20.55 -17.88 4.58
CA ASN A 146 20.76 -18.72 5.77
C ASN A 146 20.97 -20.20 5.39
N ILE A 147 20.23 -20.73 4.42
CA ILE A 147 20.38 -22.13 3.96
C ILE A 147 21.75 -22.32 3.30
N VAL A 148 22.18 -21.37 2.46
CA VAL A 148 23.51 -21.39 1.83
C VAL A 148 24.61 -21.33 2.88
N GLU A 149 24.46 -20.50 3.92
CA GLU A 149 25.45 -20.38 5.00
C GLU A 149 25.55 -21.64 5.87
N ILE A 150 24.42 -22.28 6.19
CA ILE A 150 24.38 -23.57 6.88
C ILE A 150 25.11 -24.63 6.03
N ASN A 151 24.79 -24.73 4.75
CA ASN A 151 25.44 -25.69 3.85
C ASN A 151 26.94 -25.43 3.74
N ARG A 152 27.35 -24.18 3.60
CA ARG A 152 28.78 -23.80 3.55
C ARG A 152 29.52 -24.21 4.82
N THR A 153 28.92 -23.97 5.99
CA THR A 153 29.52 -24.35 7.27
C THR A 153 29.57 -25.87 7.44
N PHE A 154 28.55 -26.58 6.97
CA PHE A 154 28.52 -28.04 6.98
C PHE A 154 29.61 -28.66 6.08
N GLU A 155 29.78 -28.16 4.86
CA GLU A 155 30.84 -28.59 3.94
C GLU A 155 32.24 -28.31 4.50
N ALA A 156 32.43 -27.15 5.16
CA ALA A 156 33.69 -26.82 5.82
C ALA A 156 34.03 -27.81 6.95
N VAL A 157 33.03 -28.19 7.76
CA VAL A 157 33.18 -29.19 8.83
C VAL A 157 33.49 -30.57 8.26
N ASN A 158 32.80 -31.00 7.21
CA ASN A 158 33.06 -32.30 6.57
C ASN A 158 34.49 -32.35 6.00
N THR A 159 34.91 -31.28 5.33
CA THR A 159 36.28 -31.18 4.77
C THR A 159 37.33 -31.23 5.88
N GLU A 160 37.13 -30.53 7.01
CA GLU A 160 38.05 -30.55 8.15
C GLU A 160 38.14 -31.96 8.77
N ILE A 161 37.01 -32.67 8.88
CA ILE A 161 36.97 -34.05 9.38
C ILE A 161 37.69 -35.02 8.43
N GLU A 162 37.51 -34.88 7.11
CA GLU A 162 38.18 -35.74 6.11
C GLU A 162 39.70 -35.54 6.11
N LEU A 163 40.18 -34.30 6.16
CA LEU A 163 41.61 -33.99 6.25
C LEU A 163 42.25 -34.57 7.52
N LEU A 164 41.59 -34.42 8.66
CA LEU A 164 42.08 -34.96 9.94
C LEU A 164 42.10 -36.50 9.95
N ARG A 165 41.18 -37.15 9.23
CA ARG A 165 41.14 -38.61 9.09
C ARG A 165 42.29 -39.13 8.22
N ASP A 166 42.58 -38.46 7.12
CA ASP A 166 43.58 -38.92 6.14
C ASP A 166 45.03 -38.63 6.60
N GLU A 167 45.25 -37.59 7.42
CA GLU A 167 46.58 -37.24 7.96
C GLU A 167 46.95 -37.99 9.26
N GLY A 168 46.04 -38.80 9.82
CA GLY A 168 46.27 -39.53 11.08
C GLY A 168 46.50 -38.63 12.30
N GLN A 169 46.12 -37.34 12.20
CA GLN A 169 46.25 -36.36 13.26
C GLN A 169 45.14 -36.53 14.30
N THR A 170 45.44 -36.19 15.56
CA THR A 170 44.42 -36.14 16.61
C THR A 170 43.42 -35.04 16.27
N LEU A 171 42.15 -35.42 16.09
CA LEU A 171 41.03 -34.51 15.87
C LEU A 171 41.09 -33.34 16.85
N ASN A 172 41.15 -32.11 16.35
CA ASN A 172 40.97 -30.93 17.18
C ASN A 172 39.48 -30.81 17.50
N ILE A 173 39.05 -31.60 18.48
CA ILE A 173 37.65 -31.72 18.93
C ILE A 173 37.05 -30.34 19.24
N ASN A 174 37.87 -29.39 19.70
CA ASN A 174 37.39 -28.05 20.03
C ASN A 174 36.92 -27.26 18.79
N ASN A 175 37.63 -27.37 17.66
CA ASN A 175 37.23 -26.70 16.42
C ASN A 175 35.91 -27.28 15.88
N VAL A 176 35.80 -28.61 15.87
CA VAL A 176 34.57 -29.30 15.43
C VAL A 176 33.39 -28.93 16.33
N ILE A 177 33.58 -28.87 17.65
CA ILE A 177 32.54 -28.44 18.60
C ILE A 177 32.13 -26.98 18.33
N GLN A 178 33.07 -26.09 18.04
CA GLN A 178 32.78 -24.69 17.74
C GLN A 178 31.96 -24.55 16.45
N SER A 179 32.34 -25.24 15.38
CA SER A 179 31.61 -25.21 14.10
C SER A 179 30.23 -25.85 14.22
N LEU A 180 30.09 -26.95 14.97
CA LEU A 180 28.77 -27.54 15.28
C LEU A 180 27.90 -26.59 16.10
N THR A 181 28.49 -25.82 17.01
CA THR A 181 27.76 -24.80 17.78
C THR A 181 27.29 -23.66 16.88
N HIS A 182 28.10 -23.25 15.90
CA HIS A 182 27.71 -22.25 14.91
C HIS A 182 26.57 -22.75 14.00
N ILE A 183 26.68 -23.97 13.45
CA ILE A 183 25.59 -24.60 12.67
C ILE A 183 24.31 -24.68 13.49
N ARG A 184 24.40 -25.08 14.76
CA ARG A 184 23.25 -25.11 15.67
C ARG A 184 22.62 -23.72 15.81
N GLY A 185 23.42 -22.67 15.93
CA GLY A 185 22.96 -21.28 15.95
C GLY A 185 22.18 -20.91 14.69
N GLU A 186 22.74 -21.21 13.51
CA GLU A 186 22.10 -20.91 12.23
C GLU A 186 20.81 -21.72 12.01
N VAL A 187 20.76 -22.98 12.42
CA VAL A 187 19.55 -23.80 12.36
C VAL A 187 18.47 -23.27 13.29
N ILE A 188 18.81 -22.78 14.49
CA ILE A 188 17.86 -22.13 15.40
C ILE A 188 17.32 -20.85 14.78
N ASN A 189 18.20 -20.03 14.17
CA ASN A 189 17.81 -18.81 13.47
C ASN A 189 16.86 -19.11 12.29
N LEU A 190 17.22 -20.08 11.44
CA LEU A 190 16.37 -20.53 10.32
C LEU A 190 15.01 -21.02 10.80
N ARG A 191 14.98 -21.82 11.88
CA ARG A 191 13.73 -22.26 12.49
C ARG A 191 12.87 -21.08 12.94
N GLY A 192 13.47 -20.07 13.56
CA GLY A 192 12.78 -18.84 13.95
C GLY A 192 12.15 -18.11 12.76
N LYS A 193 12.90 -17.96 11.65
CA LYS A 193 12.37 -17.35 10.41
C LYS A 193 11.23 -18.16 9.80
N ILE A 194 11.33 -19.49 9.79
CA ILE A 194 10.26 -20.39 9.30
C ILE A 194 9.00 -20.27 10.17
N GLU A 195 9.17 -20.18 11.49
CA GLU A 195 8.05 -19.96 12.42
C GLU A 195 7.39 -18.60 12.20
N GLU A 196 8.18 -17.55 11.91
CA GLU A 196 7.65 -16.24 11.52
C GLU A 196 6.84 -16.30 10.23
N ILE A 197 7.32 -16.99 9.19
CA ILE A 197 6.54 -17.21 7.95
C ILE A 197 5.24 -17.94 8.26
N ASN A 198 5.30 -19.02 9.05
CA ASN A 198 4.11 -19.79 9.38
C ASN A 198 3.08 -18.90 10.09
N ASN A 199 3.53 -18.07 11.03
CA ASN A 199 2.68 -17.11 11.72
C ASN A 199 2.10 -16.03 10.77
N ILE A 200 2.84 -15.60 9.75
CA ILE A 200 2.36 -14.65 8.72
C ILE A 200 1.31 -15.32 7.81
N LEU A 201 1.53 -16.56 7.38
CA LEU A 201 0.62 -17.32 6.53
C LEU A 201 -0.66 -17.74 7.26
N GLU A 202 -0.53 -18.11 8.54
CA GLU A 202 -1.66 -18.42 9.41
C GLU A 202 -2.34 -17.16 9.98
N ALA A 203 -1.78 -15.98 9.74
CA ALA A 203 -2.38 -14.73 10.20
C ALA A 203 -3.79 -14.61 9.62
N ASN A 204 -4.79 -14.55 10.50
CA ASN A 204 -6.20 -14.37 10.14
C ASN A 204 -6.47 -13.06 9.36
N ARG A 205 -5.45 -12.22 9.18
CA ARG A 205 -5.49 -11.00 8.39
C ARG A 205 -5.72 -11.26 6.90
N VAL A 206 -5.04 -12.24 6.29
CA VAL A 206 -5.22 -12.54 4.85
C VAL A 206 -6.67 -12.94 4.53
N PRO A 207 -7.27 -13.96 5.18
CA PRO A 207 -8.65 -14.33 4.90
C PRO A 207 -9.65 -13.21 5.27
N ALA A 208 -9.43 -12.47 6.36
CA ALA A 208 -10.33 -11.37 6.74
C ALA A 208 -10.27 -10.17 5.78
N SER A 209 -9.10 -9.85 5.22
CA SER A 209 -8.96 -8.80 4.22
C SER A 209 -9.53 -9.21 2.86
N LEU A 210 -9.43 -10.49 2.48
CA LEU A 210 -10.04 -11.01 1.24
C LEU A 210 -11.56 -11.05 1.33
N ASP A 211 -12.12 -11.54 2.44
CA ASP A 211 -13.57 -11.54 2.69
C ASP A 211 -14.17 -10.12 2.61
N ARG A 212 -13.42 -9.10 3.03
CA ARG A 212 -13.82 -7.69 2.88
C ARG A 212 -13.69 -7.13 1.47
N PHE A 213 -12.81 -7.67 0.66
CA PHE A 213 -12.63 -7.21 -0.72
C PHE A 213 -13.69 -7.81 -1.66
N ASP A 214 -14.12 -9.03 -1.36
CA ASP A 214 -15.08 -9.79 -2.17
C ASP A 214 -16.55 -9.42 -1.87
N ASN A 215 -16.84 -8.92 -0.66
CA ASN A 215 -18.17 -8.46 -0.23
C ASN A 215 -18.32 -6.93 -0.31
#